data_AF-A0A3M7LCE1-F1
#
_entry.id   AF-A0A3M7LCE1-F1
#
_cell.length_a   1.000
_cell.length_b   1.000
_cell.length_c   1.000
_cell.angle_alpha   90.00
_cell.angle_beta   90.00
_cell.angle_gamma   90.00
#
_symmetry.space_group_name_H-M   'P 1'
#
loop_
_entity.id
_entity.type
_entity.pdbx_description
1 polymer ?
#
loop_
_entity_poly.entity_id
_entity_poly.type
_entity_poly.pdbx_seq_one_letter_code
_entity_poly.pdbx_strand_id
1 'polypeptide(L)'
;MKDTNIFMGDDIIYSKKLYSMEEAAKILNIKKMGRNNLLKALRERNVLDSLNYAHKEYENYLVSTRTEKSWPRYVTLVTPEGLLFLSRLLKGE
;
A
#
# COMPACT_ATOMS: atom_id res chain seq x y z
N MET A 1 7.30 0.13 -25.91
CA MET A 1 7.37 0.04 -24.43
C MET A 1 6.97 -1.37 -24.05
N LYS A 2 7.70 -2.04 -23.14
CA LYS A 2 7.24 -3.33 -22.61
C LYS A 2 6.21 -3.02 -21.54
N ASP A 3 4.96 -3.38 -21.81
CA ASP A 3 3.90 -3.36 -20.80
C ASP A 3 4.26 -4.37 -19.72
N THR A 4 4.73 -3.87 -18.58
CA THR A 4 4.97 -4.71 -17.40
C THR A 4 3.62 -5.02 -16.78
N ASN A 5 2.93 -6.00 -17.37
CA ASN A 5 1.79 -6.68 -16.77
C ASN A 5 2.31 -7.34 -15.49
N ILE A 6 2.14 -6.66 -14.35
CA ILE A 6 2.41 -7.25 -13.04
C ILE A 6 1.26 -8.22 -12.80
N PHE A 7 1.48 -9.49 -13.13
CA PHE A 7 0.57 -10.56 -12.77
C PHE A 7 0.66 -10.72 -11.24
N MET A 8 -0.19 -10.00 -10.50
CA MET A 8 -0.43 -10.30 -9.10
C MET A 8 -1.14 -11.65 -9.09
N GLY A 9 -0.41 -12.71 -8.76
CA GLY A 9 -0.96 -14.07 -8.79
C GLY A 9 -2.24 -14.17 -7.96
N ASP A 10 -3.18 -14.99 -8.44
CA ASP A 10 -4.51 -15.19 -7.83
C ASP A 10 -4.43 -15.44 -6.31
N ASP A 11 -3.40 -16.16 -5.85
CA ASP A 11 -3.15 -16.46 -4.43
C ASP A 11 -3.00 -15.22 -3.54
N ILE A 12 -2.50 -14.10 -4.08
CA ILE A 12 -2.38 -12.84 -3.33
C ILE A 12 -3.78 -12.25 -3.13
N ILE A 13 -4.57 -12.18 -4.21
CA ILE A 13 -5.89 -11.55 -4.25
C ILE A 13 -6.86 -12.23 -3.29
N TYR A 14 -6.81 -13.56 -3.17
CA TYR A 14 -7.69 -14.31 -2.26
C TYR A 14 -7.16 -14.43 -0.82
N SER A 15 -5.99 -13.88 -0.51
CA SER A 15 -5.42 -14.00 0.84
C SER A 15 -6.08 -13.04 1.83
N LYS A 16 -6.23 -13.44 3.10
CA LYS A 16 -6.60 -12.52 4.19
C LYS A 16 -5.39 -11.78 4.76
N LYS A 17 -4.25 -11.80 4.06
CA LYS A 17 -3.00 -11.24 4.55
C LYS A 17 -3.04 -9.71 4.40
N LEU A 18 -2.61 -9.02 5.46
CA LEU A 18 -2.30 -7.60 5.40
C LEU A 18 -0.80 -7.41 5.19
N TYR A 19 -0.43 -6.48 4.30
CA TYR A 19 0.94 -6.18 3.95
C TYR A 19 1.36 -4.86 4.59
N SER A 20 2.53 -4.83 5.21
CA SER A 20 3.17 -3.57 5.57
C SER A 20 3.47 -2.73 4.33
N MET A 21 3.63 -1.41 4.49
CA MET A 21 4.06 -0.53 3.39
C MET A 21 5.41 -0.93 2.78
N GLU A 22 6.28 -1.59 3.56
CA GLU A 22 7.54 -2.12 3.03
C GLU A 22 7.31 -3.35 2.15
N GLU A 23 6.49 -4.30 2.61
CA GLU A 23 6.10 -5.46 1.79
C GLU A 23 5.38 -5.01 0.51
N ALA A 24 4.43 -4.08 0.62
CA ALA A 24 3.73 -3.53 -0.52
C ALA A 24 4.69 -2.89 -1.53
N ALA A 25 5.64 -2.07 -1.07
CA ALA A 25 6.67 -1.48 -1.92
C ALA A 25 7.51 -2.53 -2.66
N LYS A 26 7.88 -3.64 -1.98
CA LYS A 26 8.61 -4.76 -2.59
C LYS A 26 7.76 -5.49 -3.65
N ILE A 27 6.49 -5.75 -3.35
CA ILE A 27 5.56 -6.44 -4.26
C ILE A 27 5.28 -5.58 -5.51
N LEU A 28 5.05 -4.29 -5.33
CA LEU A 28 4.82 -3.35 -6.43
C LEU A 28 6.05 -3.23 -7.36
N ASN A 29 7.25 -3.49 -6.82
CA ASN A 29 8.52 -3.54 -7.56
C ASN A 29 8.77 -2.33 -8.48
N ILE A 30 8.35 -1.14 -8.03
CA ILE A 30 8.57 0.11 -8.77
C ILE A 30 9.97 0.64 -8.44
N LYS A 31 10.77 0.95 -9.48
CA LYS A 31 12.14 1.44 -9.32
C LYS A 31 12.19 2.67 -8.40
N LYS A 32 13.06 2.63 -7.38
CA LYS A 32 13.22 3.68 -6.34
C LYS A 32 11.99 3.90 -5.45
N MET A 33 10.97 3.04 -5.50
CA MET A 33 9.78 3.12 -4.64
C MET A 33 9.95 2.26 -3.38
N GLY A 34 10.82 2.68 -2.45
CA GLY A 34 10.88 2.06 -1.12
C GLY A 34 9.74 2.53 -0.21
N ARG A 35 9.64 1.96 1.00
CA ARG A 35 8.59 2.27 2.00
C ARG A 35 8.32 3.77 2.17
N ASN A 36 9.37 4.57 2.39
CA ASN A 36 9.23 6.01 2.67
C ASN A 36 8.76 6.80 1.44
N ASN A 37 9.19 6.39 0.24
CA ASN A 37 8.75 7.02 -1.01
C ASN A 37 7.31 6.63 -1.34
N LEU A 38 6.90 5.40 -1.06
CA LEU A 38 5.51 4.98 -1.18
C LEU A 38 4.62 5.82 -0.26
N LEU A 39 4.94 5.90 1.04
CA LEU A 39 4.20 6.73 1.99
C LEU A 39 4.10 8.20 1.52
N LYS A 40 5.20 8.76 1.02
CA LYS A 40 5.21 10.12 0.47
C LYS A 40 4.27 10.24 -0.73
N ALA A 41 4.35 9.34 -1.69
CA ALA A 41 3.53 9.37 -2.91
C ALA A 41 2.03 9.24 -2.61
N LEU A 42 1.66 8.45 -1.59
CA LEU A 42 0.27 8.30 -1.14
C LEU A 42 -0.25 9.55 -0.43
N ARG A 43 0.58 10.21 0.39
CA ARG A 43 0.22 11.51 0.99
C ARG A 43 0.04 12.60 -0.06
N GLU A 44 0.92 12.68 -1.05
CA GLU A 44 0.82 13.65 -2.15
C GLU A 44 -0.45 13.46 -3.00
N ARG A 45 -1.05 12.26 -2.96
CA ARG A 45 -2.30 11.91 -3.65
C ARG A 45 -3.53 11.95 -2.74
N ASN A 46 -3.40 12.46 -1.51
CA ASN A 46 -4.46 12.51 -0.51
C ASN A 46 -5.07 11.12 -0.19
N VAL A 47 -4.28 10.05 -0.33
CA VAL A 47 -4.66 8.69 0.09
C VAL A 47 -4.37 8.48 1.57
N LEU A 48 -3.26 9.06 2.02
CA LEU A 48 -2.86 9.11 3.42
C LEU A 48 -2.81 10.54 3.92
N ASP A 49 -3.09 10.75 5.20
CA ASP A 49 -2.88 12.02 5.86
C ASP A 49 -1.40 12.25 6.27
N SER A 50 -1.12 13.38 6.93
CA SER A 50 0.22 13.73 7.41
C SER A 50 0.78 12.76 8.47
N LEU A 51 -0.08 12.00 9.14
CA LEU A 51 0.28 10.99 10.14
C LEU A 51 0.34 9.57 9.56
N ASN A 52 0.09 9.41 8.26
CA ASN A 52 0.01 8.15 7.51
C ASN A 52 -1.26 7.34 7.73
N TYR A 53 -2.34 7.93 8.23
CA TYR A 53 -3.64 7.27 8.28
C TYR A 53 -4.28 7.27 6.90
N ALA A 54 -4.92 6.17 6.53
CA ALA A 54 -5.76 6.13 5.35
C ALA A 54 -6.98 7.03 5.57
N HIS A 55 -7.31 7.83 4.56
CA HIS A 55 -8.61 8.49 4.55
C HIS A 55 -9.73 7.46 4.40
N LYS A 56 -10.92 7.80 4.91
CA LYS A 56 -12.05 6.89 5.07
C LYS A 56 -12.45 6.21 3.75
N GLU A 57 -12.37 6.94 2.65
CA GLU A 57 -12.68 6.45 1.31
C GLU A 57 -11.74 5.32 0.83
N TYR A 58 -10.59 5.12 1.48
CA TYR A 58 -9.61 4.08 1.16
C TYR A 58 -9.57 2.92 2.16
N GLU A 59 -10.50 2.85 3.13
CA GLU A 59 -10.51 1.81 4.18
C GLU A 59 -10.68 0.39 3.64
N ASN A 60 -11.25 0.22 2.45
CA ASN A 60 -11.35 -1.08 1.75
C ASN A 60 -9.99 -1.57 1.20
N TYR A 61 -9.03 -0.66 1.03
CA TYR A 61 -7.72 -0.91 0.43
C TYR A 61 -6.59 -0.84 1.46
N LEU A 62 -6.79 -0.02 2.49
CA LEU A 62 -5.78 0.32 3.48
C LEU A 62 -6.37 0.22 4.88
N VAL A 63 -5.67 -0.46 5.77
CA VAL A 63 -6.09 -0.68 7.16
C VAL A 63 -5.13 0.05 8.08
N SER A 64 -5.58 1.16 8.66
CA SER A 64 -4.83 1.85 9.70
C SER A 64 -5.07 1.19 11.06
N THR A 65 -4.00 0.77 11.73
CA THR A 65 -4.06 0.08 13.02
C THR A 65 -2.93 0.52 13.95
N ARG A 66 -3.00 0.12 15.21
CA ARG A 66 -2.02 0.42 16.25
C ARG A 66 -1.12 -0.80 16.47
N THR A 67 0.19 -0.61 16.52
CA THR A 67 1.11 -1.69 16.88
C THR A 67 0.96 -2.06 18.35
N GLU A 68 0.99 -3.35 18.68
CA GLU A 68 0.95 -3.88 20.06
C GLU A 68 2.32 -3.80 20.78
N LYS A 69 3.07 -2.71 20.60
CA LYS A 69 4.37 -2.52 21.26
C LYS A 69 4.23 -1.59 22.47
N SER A 70 5.18 -1.65 23.39
CA SER A 70 5.26 -0.77 24.58
C SER A 70 5.19 0.72 24.25
N TRP A 71 5.62 1.09 23.04
CA TRP A 71 5.40 2.41 22.42
C TRP A 71 4.58 2.23 21.15
N PRO A 72 3.25 2.25 21.27
CA PRO A 72 2.38 1.92 20.16
C PRO A 72 2.47 3.01 19.09
N ARG A 73 2.84 2.59 17.89
CA ARG A 73 2.84 3.42 16.70
C ARG A 73 1.62 3.09 15.86
N TYR A 74 1.09 4.07 15.17
CA TYR A 74 0.07 3.83 14.18
C TYR A 74 0.73 3.45 12.87
N VAL A 75 0.22 2.40 12.24
CA VAL A 75 0.72 1.84 11.00
C VAL A 75 -0.45 1.64 10.06
N THR A 76 -0.21 1.89 8.78
CA THR A 76 -1.18 1.57 7.73
C THR A 76 -0.68 0.36 6.97
N LEU A 77 -1.53 -0.64 6.88
CA LEU A 77 -1.33 -1.88 6.15
C LEU A 77 -2.13 -1.83 4.86
N VAL A 78 -1.77 -2.68 3.92
CA VAL A 78 -2.35 -2.76 2.58
C VAL A 78 -3.04 -4.12 2.45
N THR A 79 -4.29 -4.13 1.98
CA THR A 79 -5.01 -5.37 1.63
C THR A 79 -4.52 -5.89 0.27
N PRO A 80 -4.85 -7.12 -0.13
CA PRO A 80 -4.59 -7.57 -1.50
C PRO A 80 -5.22 -6.67 -2.57
N GLU A 81 -6.47 -6.27 -2.37
CA GLU A 81 -7.17 -5.32 -3.25
C GLU A 81 -6.48 -3.97 -3.23
N GLY A 82 -5.94 -3.58 -2.07
CA GLY A 82 -5.10 -2.40 -1.92
C GLY A 82 -3.84 -2.46 -2.77
N LEU A 83 -3.17 -3.61 -2.88
CA LEU A 83 -2.01 -3.75 -3.77
C LEU A 83 -2.38 -3.46 -5.23
N LEU A 84 -3.50 -4.00 -5.70
CA LEU A 84 -4.00 -3.75 -7.06
C LEU A 84 -4.35 -2.27 -7.26
N PHE A 85 -5.08 -1.67 -6.31
CA PHE A 85 -5.38 -0.24 -6.31
C PHE A 85 -4.11 0.61 -6.39
N LEU A 86 -3.12 0.34 -5.53
CA LEU A 86 -1.85 1.06 -5.50
C LEU A 86 -1.06 0.91 -6.81
N SER A 87 -1.07 -0.29 -7.42
CA SER A 87 -0.42 -0.52 -8.72
C SER A 87 -0.99 0.40 -9.79
N ARG A 88 -2.32 0.52 -9.88
CA ARG A 88 -2.99 1.40 -10.86
C ARG A 88 -2.70 2.87 -10.58
N LEU A 89 -2.93 3.28 -9.34
CA LEU A 89 -2.72 4.66 -8.87
C LEU A 89 -1.30 5.18 -9.13
N LEU A 90 -0.28 4.34 -8.92
CA LEU A 90 1.13 4.75 -9.04
C LEU A 90 1.68 4.65 -10.45
N LYS A 91 1.08 3.82 -11.31
CA LYS A 91 1.44 3.72 -12.73
C LYS A 91 0.70 4.74 -13.61
N GLY A 92 -0.33 5.40 -13.08
CA GLY A 92 -1.14 6.36 -13.82
C GLY A 92 -2.15 5.70 -14.75
N GLU A 93 -2.62 4.51 -14.37
CA GLU A 93 -3.68 3.74 -15.04
C GLU A 93 -5.06 4.06 -14.45
#